data_AF-A0A0A8ZXU4-F1
#
_entry.id   AF-A0A0A8ZXU4-F1
#
_cell.length_a   1.000
_cell.length_b   1.000
_cell.length_c   1.000
_cell.angle_alpha   90.00
_cell.angle_beta   90.00
_cell.angle_gamma   90.00
#
_symmetry.space_group_name_H-M   'P 1'
#
loop_
_entity.id
_entity.type
_entity.pdbx_description
1 polymer ?
#
loop_
_entity_poly.entity_id
_entity_poly.type
_entity_poly.pdbx_seq_one_letter_code
_entity_poly.pdbx_strand_id
1 'polypeptide(L)'
;MRRINKACIALLPKRPGATRPADFRPISLQNCDTKAVSKGLTTRLQQFISYLVHDNQTGFLKGKCISQNFVYAAEIVQACHKRGLRLSS
;
A
#
# COMPACT_ATOMS: atom_id res chain seq x y z
N MET A 1 -15.01 16.89 -26.16
CA MET A 1 -14.57 16.56 -24.78
C MET A 1 -13.67 15.33 -24.80
N ARG A 2 -12.51 15.37 -24.13
CA ARG A 2 -11.63 14.20 -23.99
C ARG A 2 -12.21 13.26 -22.92
N ARG A 3 -12.22 11.94 -23.17
CA ARG A 3 -12.69 10.96 -22.18
C ARG A 3 -11.72 10.90 -21.00
N ILE A 4 -12.14 11.41 -19.85
CA ILE A 4 -11.31 11.51 -18.64
C ILE A 4 -10.95 10.14 -18.06
N ASN A 5 -11.81 9.13 -18.25
CA ASN A 5 -11.62 7.77 -17.72
C ASN A 5 -10.85 6.82 -18.67
N LYS A 6 -10.26 7.34 -19.76
CA LYS A 6 -9.40 6.54 -20.65
C LYS A 6 -8.00 6.42 -20.03
N ALA A 7 -7.40 5.23 -20.12
CA ALA A 7 -6.01 4.98 -19.73
C ALA A 7 -5.32 4.06 -20.74
N CYS A 8 -3.99 4.18 -20.84
CA CYS A 8 -3.15 3.23 -21.56
C CYS A 8 -2.62 2.19 -20.57
N ILE A 9 -2.65 0.90 -20.90
CA ILE A 9 -2.09 -0.16 -20.04
C ILE A 9 -0.69 -0.50 -20.54
N ALA A 10 0.31 -0.25 -19.69
CA ALA A 10 1.69 -0.68 -19.92
C ALA A 10 1.96 -1.98 -19.15
N LEU A 11 2.59 -2.96 -19.80
CA LEU A 11 2.96 -4.23 -19.17
C LEU A 11 4.43 -4.18 -18.76
N LEU A 12 4.71 -4.16 -17.45
CA LEU A 12 6.08 -4.24 -16.95
C LEU A 12 6.46 -5.68 -16.63
N PRO A 13 7.57 -6.22 -17.15
CA PRO A 13 8.03 -7.55 -16.78
C PRO A 13 8.46 -7.56 -15.31
N LYS A 14 8.05 -8.58 -14.54
CA LYS A 14 8.46 -8.80 -13.14
C LYS A 14 9.86 -9.43 -13.04
N ARG A 15 10.30 -10.10 -14.11
CA ARG A 15 11.58 -10.81 -14.20
C ARG A 15 12.09 -10.83 -15.65
N PRO A 16 13.41 -11.00 -15.87
CA PRO A 16 13.95 -11.21 -17.22
C PRO A 16 13.32 -12.45 -17.89
N GLY A 17 13.14 -12.40 -19.22
CA GLY A 17 12.57 -13.51 -19.98
C GLY A 17 11.08 -13.77 -19.70
N ALA A 18 10.32 -12.76 -19.29
CA ALA A 18 8.88 -12.87 -19.06
C ALA A 18 8.14 -13.31 -20.33
N THR A 19 7.42 -14.43 -20.27
CA THR A 19 6.70 -15.02 -21.42
C THR A 19 5.23 -15.29 -21.11
N ARG A 20 4.87 -15.50 -19.84
CA ARG A 20 3.49 -15.77 -19.42
C ARG A 20 2.82 -14.48 -18.94
N PRO A 21 1.49 -14.32 -19.10
CA PRO A 21 0.78 -13.13 -18.60
C PRO A 21 1.01 -12.83 -17.11
N ALA A 22 1.14 -13.87 -16.27
CA ALA A 22 1.40 -13.74 -14.85
C ALA A 22 2.78 -13.11 -14.52
N ASP A 23 3.73 -13.16 -15.46
CA ASP A 23 5.05 -12.56 -15.32
C ASP A 23 5.04 -11.05 -15.51
N PHE A 24 3.93 -10.45 -15.94
CA PHE A 24 3.81 -9.02 -16.14
C PHE A 24 2.98 -8.36 -15.04
N ARG A 25 3.32 -7.11 -14.72
CA ARG A 25 2.54 -6.22 -13.89
C ARG A 25 1.89 -5.17 -14.80
N PRO A 26 0.56 -5.17 -14.94
CA PRO A 26 -0.11 -4.11 -15.68
C PRO A 26 -0.07 -2.80 -14.87
N ILE A 27 0.30 -1.70 -15.52
CA ILE A 27 0.24 -0.35 -14.97
C ILE A 27 -0.69 0.49 -15.84
N SER A 28 -1.65 1.16 -15.19
CA SER A 28 -2.59 2.06 -15.84
C SER A 28 -2.01 3.48 -15.91
N LEU A 29 -1.67 3.92 -17.12
CA LEU A 29 -1.25 5.28 -17.43
C LEU A 29 -2.49 6.14 -17.63
N GLN A 30 -3.01 6.66 -16.52
CA GLN A 30 -4.20 7.51 -16.47
C GLN A 30 -3.90 8.97 -16.81
N ASN A 31 -4.94 9.71 -17.20
CA ASN A 31 -4.90 11.15 -17.41
C ASN A 31 -4.49 11.92 -16.13
N CYS A 32 -3.87 13.09 -16.29
CA CYS A 32 -3.52 13.95 -15.16
C CYS A 32 -4.76 14.44 -14.39
N ASP A 33 -5.85 14.72 -15.10
CA ASP A 33 -7.09 15.23 -14.49
C ASP A 33 -7.66 14.25 -13.44
N THR A 34 -7.68 12.95 -13.75
CA THR A 34 -8.13 11.92 -12.80
C THR A 34 -7.21 11.84 -11.59
N LYS A 35 -5.89 12.00 -11.79
CA LYS A 35 -4.92 12.02 -10.69
C LYS A 35 -5.10 13.25 -9.80
N ALA A 36 -5.42 14.41 -10.38
CA ALA A 36 -5.69 15.64 -9.63
C ALA A 36 -6.92 15.50 -8.73
N VAL A 37 -8.02 14.94 -9.27
CA VAL A 37 -9.23 14.65 -8.49
C VAL A 37 -8.94 13.66 -7.36
N SER A 38 -8.25 12.54 -7.65
CA SER A 38 -7.86 11.57 -6.64
C SER A 38 -6.99 12.20 -5.54
N LYS A 39 -6.03 13.05 -5.90
CA LYS A 39 -5.18 13.75 -4.93
C LYS A 39 -5.98 14.71 -4.04
N GLY A 40 -6.96 15.41 -4.61
CA GLY A 40 -7.88 16.26 -3.84
C GLY A 40 -8.67 15.44 -2.81
N LEU A 41 -9.22 14.30 -3.22
CA LEU A 41 -9.92 13.38 -2.32
C LEU A 41 -9.02 12.83 -1.21
N THR A 42 -7.83 12.33 -1.55
CA THR A 42 -6.87 11.81 -0.57
C THR A 42 -6.48 12.89 0.44
N THR A 43 -6.24 14.13 0.01
CA THR A 43 -5.90 15.24 0.91
C THR A 43 -7.01 15.53 1.92
N ARG A 44 -8.28 15.48 1.49
CA ARG A 44 -9.43 15.66 2.38
C ARG A 44 -9.58 14.48 3.35
N LEU A 45 -9.49 13.25 2.86
CA LEU A 45 -9.61 12.05 3.71
C LEU A 45 -8.48 11.93 4.74
N GLN A 46 -7.28 12.40 4.39
CA GLN A 46 -6.12 12.37 5.28
C GLN A 46 -6.37 13.10 6.61
N GLN A 47 -7.25 14.11 6.63
CA GLN A 47 -7.63 14.84 7.85
C GLN A 47 -8.42 13.99 8.85
N PHE A 48 -9.08 12.93 8.36
CA PHE A 48 -9.93 12.06 9.16
C PHE A 48 -9.38 10.63 9.28
N ILE A 49 -8.21 10.35 8.69
CA ILE A 49 -7.74 8.99 8.51
C ILE A 49 -7.55 8.24 9.83
N SER A 50 -7.14 8.94 10.89
CA SER A 50 -6.95 8.36 12.24
C SER A 50 -8.24 7.83 12.86
N TYR A 51 -9.41 8.29 12.41
CA TYR A 51 -10.70 7.79 12.86
C TYR A 51 -11.24 6.67 11.96
N LEU A 52 -10.70 6.55 10.74
CA LEU A 52 -11.18 5.60 9.72
C LEU A 52 -10.40 4.29 9.71
N VAL A 53 -9.15 4.30 10.18
CA VAL A 53 -8.27 3.12 10.17
C VAL A 53 -7.69 2.86 11.55
N HIS A 54 -7.39 1.59 11.83
CA HIS A 54 -6.73 1.19 13.07
C HIS A 54 -5.27 1.67 13.12
N ASP A 55 -4.73 1.94 14.30
CA ASP A 55 -3.38 2.46 14.49
C ASP A 55 -2.27 1.57 13.91
N ASN A 56 -2.52 0.26 13.85
CA ASN A 56 -1.64 -0.74 13.26
C ASN A 56 -1.62 -0.69 11.71
N GLN A 57 -2.51 0.06 11.07
CA GLN A 57 -2.47 0.30 9.63
C GLN A 57 -1.47 1.42 9.33
N THR A 58 -0.21 1.07 9.15
CA THR A 58 0.88 2.04 8.92
C THR A 58 1.20 2.27 7.45
N GLY A 59 0.71 1.41 6.55
CA GLY A 59 0.99 1.47 5.12
C GLY A 59 0.37 2.70 4.45
N PHE A 60 1.18 3.41 3.66
CA PHE A 60 0.74 4.55 2.82
C PHE A 60 0.12 5.73 3.59
N LEU A 61 0.31 5.82 4.90
CA LEU A 61 -0.14 6.94 5.72
C LEU A 61 0.98 7.96 5.93
N LYS A 62 0.64 9.25 5.84
CA LYS A 62 1.57 10.33 6.14
C LYS A 62 2.08 10.22 7.59
N GLY A 63 3.39 10.27 7.78
CA GLY A 63 4.02 10.22 9.10
C GLY A 63 4.15 8.81 9.70
N LYS A 64 3.70 7.78 8.99
CA LYS A 64 3.92 6.37 9.35
C LYS A 64 5.00 5.77 8.45
N CYS A 65 5.76 4.82 8.99
CA CYS A 65 6.82 4.14 8.26
C CYS A 65 6.68 2.62 8.40
N ILE A 66 7.04 1.88 7.35
CA ILE A 66 7.02 0.41 7.38
C ILE A 66 7.90 -0.16 8.51
N SER A 67 8.97 0.55 8.89
CA SER A 67 9.85 0.16 10.00
C SER A 67 9.10 0.03 11.33
N GLN A 68 8.03 0.79 11.55
CA GLN A 68 7.22 0.73 12.76
C GLN A 68 6.57 -0.66 12.92
N ASN A 69 6.17 -1.31 11.82
CA ASN A 69 5.60 -2.66 11.87
C ASN A 69 6.64 -3.70 12.27
N PHE A 70 7.89 -3.56 11.83
CA PHE A 70 8.97 -4.47 12.20
C PHE A 70 9.29 -4.37 13.69
N VAL A 71 9.37 -3.14 14.22
CA VAL A 71 9.59 -2.91 15.66
C VAL A 71 8.43 -3.49 16.47
N TYR A 72 7.20 -3.18 16.09
CA TYR A 72 6.00 -3.68 16.77
C TYR A 72 5.93 -5.22 16.77
N ALA A 73 6.23 -5.86 15.64
CA ALA A 73 6.28 -7.32 15.55
C ALA A 73 7.37 -7.91 16.45
N ALA A 74 8.56 -7.28 16.50
CA ALA A 74 9.65 -7.72 17.38
C ALA A 74 9.26 -7.59 18.86
N GLU A 75 8.59 -6.51 19.26
CA GLU A 75 8.09 -6.30 20.62
C GLU A 75 7.07 -7.36 21.03
N ILE A 76 6.15 -7.72 20.13
CA ILE A 76 5.18 -8.80 20.37
C ILE A 76 5.90 -10.13 20.61
N VAL A 77 6.84 -10.50 19.74
CA VAL A 77 7.60 -11.76 19.87
C VAL A 77 8.38 -11.79 21.19
N GLN A 78 9.04 -10.69 21.54
CA GLN A 78 9.75 -10.56 22.81
C GLN A 78 8.82 -10.67 24.02
N ALA A 79 7.64 -10.05 23.97
CA ALA A 79 6.65 -10.11 25.03
C ALA A 79 6.09 -11.53 25.22
N CYS A 80 5.84 -12.26 24.14
CA CYS A 80 5.43 -13.67 24.17
C CYS A 80 6.51 -14.54 24.83
N HIS A 81 7.78 -14.36 24.43
CA HIS A 81 8.91 -15.10 24.99
C HIS A 81 9.05 -14.86 26.50
N LYS A 82 8.98 -13.59 26.95
CA LYS A 82 9.02 -13.23 28.38
C LYS A 82 7.87 -13.83 29.18
N ARG A 83 6.70 -14.06 28.56
CA ARG A 83 5.51 -14.65 29.20
C ARG A 83 5.47 -16.18 29.14
N GLY A 84 6.48 -16.84 28.57
CA GLY A 84 6.49 -18.30 28.39
C GLY A 84 5.42 -18.81 27.41
N LEU A 85 4.79 -17.91 26.65
CA LEU A 85 3.79 -18.27 25.65
C LEU A 85 4.53 -18.75 24.40
N ARG A 86 4.59 -20.07 24.20
CA ARG A 86 5.07 -20.65 22.94
C ARG A 86 4.08 -20.30 21.84
N LEU A 87 4.50 -19.45 20.91
CA LEU A 87 3.82 -19.26 19.63
C LEU A 87 3.97 -20.57 18.85
N SER A 88 2.94 -21.43 18.85
CA SER A 88 2.96 -22.64 18.02
C SER A 88 2.94 -22.21 16.56
N SER A 89 3.97 -22.65 15.82
CA SER A 89 4.05 -22.52 14.36
C SER A 89 3.07 -23.47 13.67
#